data_AF-A0A978TCW5-F1
#
_entry.id   AF-A0A978TCW5-F1
#
_cell.length_a   1.000
_cell.length_b   1.000
_cell.length_c   1.000
_cell.angle_alpha   90.00
_cell.angle_beta   90.00
_cell.angle_gamma   90.00
#
_symmetry.space_group_name_H-M   'P 1'
#
loop_
_entity.id
_entity.type
_entity.pdbx_description
1 polymer ?
#
loop_
_entity_poly.entity_id
_entity_poly.type
_entity_poly.pdbx_seq_one_letter_code
_entity_poly.pdbx_strand_id
1 'polypeptide(L)'
;MKPSVGLGLLALVGVAAGAGAGAAYYWQRATALPDWHSSRAAVIRPDEILSQGQGNLLQSKLATGEGVRYPGPDRVEILLTEADVNQLVLQGLAQTPQAAGLIQATQSINASLEGDRLRAGVVVNPADIPTQDLPPQAQRAVQQALNTVPMLGDRPLYLGIEGRPRIENGRLVLDHGTRIQVGRIQLSLADAARLTGLDLAQLNETINLALPQTGITLDGLEVINGEAVLRGVRR
;
A
#
# COMPACT_ATOMS: atom_id res chain seq x y z
N MET A 1 -11.56 -15.60 28.53
CA MET A 1 -10.64 -14.44 28.55
C MET A 1 -9.70 -14.61 27.37
N LYS A 2 -9.84 -13.80 26.31
CA LYS A 2 -9.07 -13.90 25.06
C LYS A 2 -7.81 -13.02 25.17
N PRO A 3 -6.61 -13.50 24.80
CA PRO A 3 -5.44 -12.65 24.77
C PRO A 3 -5.57 -11.61 23.65
N SER A 4 -5.11 -10.43 24.01
CA SER A 4 -5.21 -9.17 23.30
C SER A 4 -4.41 -9.17 21.99
N VAL A 5 -5.06 -8.73 20.92
CA VAL A 5 -4.49 -8.59 19.56
C VAL A 5 -3.49 -7.42 19.56
N GLY A 6 -2.21 -7.73 19.35
CA GLY A 6 -1.09 -6.77 19.37
C GLY A 6 -0.55 -6.49 17.97
N LEU A 7 -0.41 -5.21 17.64
CA LEU A 7 0.21 -4.69 16.42
C LEU A 7 1.75 -4.64 16.58
N GLY A 8 2.38 -5.76 16.30
CA GLY A 8 3.81 -6.05 16.29
C GLY A 8 4.59 -5.62 15.05
N LEU A 9 4.04 -4.78 14.17
CA LEU A 9 4.81 -4.23 13.04
C LEU A 9 5.95 -3.30 13.51
N LEU A 10 5.83 -2.75 14.72
CA LEU A 10 6.85 -1.94 15.38
C LEU A 10 7.67 -2.73 16.42
N ALA A 11 7.19 -3.90 16.85
CA ALA A 11 7.93 -4.81 17.73
C ALA A 11 9.10 -5.50 17.03
N LEU A 12 9.08 -5.58 15.69
CA LEU A 12 10.20 -6.08 14.87
C LEU A 12 11.50 -5.30 15.08
N VAL A 13 11.41 -4.02 15.47
CA VAL A 13 12.59 -3.21 15.78
C VAL A 13 13.07 -3.43 17.23
N GLY A 14 12.15 -3.76 18.14
CA GLY A 14 12.44 -3.88 19.58
C GLY A 14 13.17 -5.16 20.01
N VAL A 15 13.10 -6.25 19.23
CA VAL A 15 13.68 -7.55 19.65
C VAL A 15 15.23 -7.59 19.53
N ALA A 16 15.85 -6.59 18.90
CA ALA A 16 17.31 -6.52 18.77
C ALA A 16 18.01 -5.65 19.84
N ALA A 17 17.31 -5.21 20.90
CA ALA A 17 17.90 -4.41 21.98
C ALA A 17 18.61 -5.26 23.06
N GLY A 18 19.21 -6.39 22.67
CA GLY A 18 20.17 -7.14 23.48
C GLY A 18 21.60 -6.75 23.08
N ALA A 19 22.19 -5.79 23.79
CA ALA A 19 23.62 -5.43 23.83
C ALA A 19 24.48 -5.71 22.57
N GLY A 20 24.64 -4.71 21.69
CA GLY A 20 25.72 -4.70 20.68
C GLY A 20 25.32 -4.13 19.31
N ALA A 21 26.32 -4.04 18.41
CA ALA A 21 26.23 -3.51 17.04
C ALA A 21 25.08 -4.09 16.18
N GLY A 22 24.47 -5.21 16.58
CA GLY A 22 23.30 -5.79 15.94
C GLY A 22 22.05 -4.88 15.97
N ALA A 23 21.79 -4.17 17.07
CA ALA A 23 20.63 -3.28 17.19
C ALA A 23 20.69 -2.15 16.14
N ALA A 24 21.86 -1.52 16.01
CA ALA A 24 22.09 -0.44 15.05
C ALA A 24 22.00 -0.93 13.59
N TYR A 25 22.47 -2.16 13.31
CA TYR A 25 22.38 -2.76 11.98
C TYR A 25 20.92 -3.01 11.56
N TYR A 26 20.10 -3.62 12.43
CA TYR A 26 18.68 -3.83 12.15
C TYR A 26 17.92 -2.51 12.05
N TRP A 27 18.25 -1.54 12.90
CA TRP A 27 17.70 -0.19 12.83
C TRP A 27 17.94 0.48 11.48
N GLN A 28 19.19 0.49 11.01
CA GLN A 28 19.54 1.04 9.70
C GLN A 28 18.79 0.36 8.55
N ARG A 29 18.53 -0.95 8.65
CA ARG A 29 17.73 -1.67 7.65
C ARG A 29 16.25 -1.30 7.70
N ALA A 30 15.68 -1.16 8.90
CA ALA A 30 14.28 -0.80 9.07
C ALA A 30 13.98 0.65 8.63
N THR A 31 14.91 1.58 8.84
CA THR A 31 14.77 2.99 8.44
C THR A 31 15.37 3.29 7.06
N ALA A 32 15.79 2.28 6.31
CA ALA A 32 16.32 2.50 4.96
C ALA A 32 15.19 2.93 4.03
N LEU A 33 15.35 4.10 3.42
CA LEU A 33 14.40 4.61 2.44
C LEU A 33 14.72 4.06 1.05
N PRO A 34 13.72 3.88 0.18
CA PRO A 34 13.93 3.43 -1.18
C PRO A 34 14.54 4.55 -2.03
N ASP A 35 15.29 4.18 -3.07
CA ASP A 35 16.03 5.12 -3.91
C ASP A 35 15.12 6.14 -4.62
N TRP A 36 13.87 5.74 -4.92
CA TRP A 36 12.86 6.63 -5.50
C TRP A 36 12.47 7.78 -4.56
N HIS A 37 12.60 7.64 -3.24
CA HIS A 37 12.23 8.70 -2.29
C HIS A 37 13.11 9.95 -2.42
N SER A 38 14.40 9.77 -2.74
CA SER A 38 15.32 10.88 -3.01
C SER A 38 15.15 11.46 -4.41
N SER A 39 14.45 10.75 -5.29
CA SER A 39 14.26 11.10 -6.69
C SER A 39 12.93 11.83 -6.89
N ARG A 40 12.99 13.15 -7.07
CA ARG A 40 11.81 14.03 -7.15
C ARG A 40 10.83 13.69 -8.30
N ALA A 41 11.28 12.94 -9.31
CA ALA A 41 10.50 12.65 -10.51
C ALA A 41 9.46 11.52 -10.34
N ALA A 42 9.54 10.71 -9.28
CA ALA A 42 8.70 9.52 -9.10
C ALA A 42 7.89 9.53 -7.78
N VAL A 43 7.83 10.68 -7.12
CA VAL A 43 7.30 10.83 -5.76
C VAL A 43 6.06 11.70 -5.75
N ILE A 44 4.96 11.18 -5.24
CA ILE A 44 3.73 11.93 -5.00
C ILE A 44 3.68 12.48 -3.58
N ARG A 45 3.25 13.74 -3.42
CA ARG A 45 3.09 14.41 -2.12
C ARG A 45 1.64 14.38 -1.62
N PRO A 46 1.38 14.50 -0.30
CA PRO A 46 0.02 14.44 0.27
C PRO A 46 -1.02 15.36 -0.37
N ASP A 47 -0.63 16.58 -0.72
CA ASP A 47 -1.47 17.58 -1.38
C ASP A 47 -1.92 17.13 -2.78
N GLU A 48 -1.07 16.41 -3.50
CA GLU A 48 -1.39 15.80 -4.79
C GLU A 48 -2.36 14.62 -4.60
N ILE A 49 -2.24 13.84 -3.52
CA ILE A 49 -3.20 12.76 -3.19
C ILE A 49 -4.60 13.33 -3.01
N LEU A 50 -4.73 14.41 -2.24
CA LEU A 50 -6.01 15.04 -1.94
C LEU A 50 -6.63 15.75 -3.16
N SER A 51 -5.80 16.25 -4.07
CA SER A 51 -6.23 16.97 -5.27
C SER A 51 -6.52 16.03 -6.46
N GLN A 52 -5.67 15.04 -6.70
CA GLN A 52 -5.77 14.10 -7.84
C GLN A 52 -6.56 12.82 -7.48
N GLY A 53 -6.67 12.49 -6.20
CA GLY A 53 -7.41 11.33 -5.70
C GLY A 53 -8.94 11.46 -5.78
N GLN A 54 -9.47 12.65 -6.08
CA GLN A 54 -10.92 12.89 -6.24
C GLN A 54 -11.47 12.43 -7.61
N GLY A 55 -10.59 12.11 -8.56
CA GLY A 55 -10.99 11.62 -9.88
C GLY A 55 -11.41 10.15 -9.89
N ASN A 56 -11.93 9.71 -11.04
CA ASN A 56 -12.11 8.29 -11.36
C ASN A 56 -11.39 8.00 -12.67
N LEU A 57 -10.14 7.50 -12.58
CA LEU A 57 -9.28 7.29 -13.75
C LEU A 57 -9.92 6.32 -14.73
N LEU A 58 -10.44 5.21 -14.22
CA LEU A 58 -11.06 4.17 -15.03
C LEU A 58 -12.27 4.72 -15.79
N GLN A 59 -13.13 5.51 -15.14
CA GLN A 59 -14.26 6.16 -15.81
C GLN A 59 -13.80 7.15 -16.89
N SER A 60 -12.73 7.90 -16.64
CA SER A 60 -12.16 8.82 -17.61
C SER A 60 -11.65 8.10 -18.85
N LYS A 61 -10.84 7.04 -18.69
CA LYS A 61 -10.34 6.23 -19.83
C LYS A 61 -11.46 5.59 -20.63
N LEU A 62 -12.52 5.13 -19.98
CA LEU A 62 -13.70 4.58 -20.67
C LEU A 62 -14.45 5.62 -21.48
N ALA A 63 -14.53 6.85 -20.99
CA ALA A 63 -15.20 7.94 -21.68
C ALA A 63 -14.38 8.47 -22.88
N THR A 64 -13.05 8.53 -22.74
CA THR A 64 -12.14 9.01 -23.79
C THR A 64 -11.73 7.93 -24.78
N GLY A 65 -11.84 6.65 -24.39
CA GLY A 65 -11.32 5.51 -25.14
C GLY A 65 -9.80 5.33 -25.02
N GLU A 66 -9.12 6.13 -24.22
CA GLU A 66 -7.66 6.08 -24.09
C GLU A 66 -7.19 4.79 -23.41
N GLY A 67 -6.39 4.00 -24.12
CA GLY A 67 -5.89 2.71 -23.62
C GLY A 67 -6.99 1.65 -23.47
N VAL A 68 -8.18 1.87 -24.05
CA VAL A 68 -9.30 0.92 -23.95
C VAL A 68 -9.43 0.08 -25.21
N ARG A 69 -9.60 -1.23 -25.04
CA ARG A 69 -9.87 -2.20 -26.10
C ARG A 69 -11.16 -2.95 -25.81
N TYR A 70 -11.86 -3.35 -26.88
CA TYR A 70 -13.11 -4.10 -26.82
C TYR A 70 -12.94 -5.44 -27.55
N PRO A 71 -12.45 -6.49 -26.89
CA PRO A 71 -12.25 -7.80 -27.52
C PRO A 71 -13.56 -8.55 -27.79
N GLY A 72 -14.71 -8.01 -27.38
CA GLY A 72 -16.04 -8.55 -27.61
C GLY A 72 -17.12 -7.52 -27.26
N PRO A 73 -18.41 -7.83 -27.54
CA PRO A 73 -19.52 -6.87 -27.41
C PRO A 73 -19.68 -6.32 -25.97
N ASP A 74 -19.47 -7.15 -24.95
CA ASP A 74 -19.61 -6.76 -23.54
C ASP A 74 -18.28 -6.74 -22.78
N ARG A 75 -17.17 -7.02 -23.48
CA ARG A 75 -15.84 -7.16 -22.89
C ARG A 75 -15.05 -5.87 -23.05
N VAL A 76 -14.32 -5.50 -22.00
CA VAL A 76 -13.45 -4.35 -22.01
C VAL A 76 -12.10 -4.70 -21.40
N GLU A 77 -11.03 -4.23 -22.04
CA GLU A 77 -9.67 -4.26 -21.54
C GLU A 77 -9.17 -2.82 -21.43
N ILE A 78 -8.63 -2.45 -20.27
CA ILE A 78 -8.08 -1.14 -19.99
C ILE A 78 -6.59 -1.32 -19.73
N LEU A 79 -5.77 -0.74 -20.60
CA LEU A 79 -4.34 -0.68 -20.44
C LEU A 79 -3.98 0.44 -19.46
N LEU A 80 -3.22 0.08 -18.44
CA LEU A 80 -2.77 0.97 -17.38
C LEU A 80 -1.25 1.04 -17.44
N THR A 81 -0.76 2.23 -17.72
CA THR A 81 0.67 2.57 -17.58
C THR A 81 1.06 2.62 -16.11
N GLU A 82 2.35 2.73 -15.81
CA GLU A 82 2.82 2.98 -14.45
C GLU A 82 2.18 4.23 -13.83
N ALA A 83 2.06 5.32 -14.60
CA ALA A 83 1.41 6.55 -14.15
C ALA A 83 -0.06 6.33 -13.79
N ASP A 84 -0.77 5.53 -14.59
CA ASP A 84 -2.17 5.16 -14.33
C ASP A 84 -2.30 4.36 -13.03
N VAL A 85 -1.43 3.37 -12.83
CA VAL A 85 -1.41 2.56 -11.60
C VAL A 85 -1.11 3.44 -10.39
N ASN A 86 -0.16 4.35 -10.50
CA ASN A 86 0.18 5.30 -9.46
C ASN A 86 -1.04 6.16 -9.08
N GLN A 87 -1.75 6.70 -10.07
CA GLN A 87 -2.99 7.45 -9.86
C GLN A 87 -4.11 6.60 -9.23
N LEU A 88 -4.25 5.31 -9.59
CA LEU A 88 -5.23 4.43 -8.95
C LEU A 88 -4.93 4.19 -7.48
N VAL A 89 -3.65 4.01 -7.12
CA VAL A 89 -3.24 3.90 -5.72
C VAL A 89 -3.62 5.17 -4.95
N LEU A 90 -3.43 6.35 -5.55
CA LEU A 90 -3.85 7.61 -4.94
C LEU A 90 -5.36 7.70 -4.73
N GLN A 91 -6.14 7.37 -5.75
CA GLN A 91 -7.61 7.37 -5.68
C GLN A 91 -8.10 6.42 -4.60
N GLY A 92 -7.52 5.21 -4.52
CA GLY A 92 -7.86 4.24 -3.48
C GLY A 92 -7.53 4.71 -2.07
N LEU A 93 -6.37 5.34 -1.87
CA LEU A 93 -5.99 5.91 -0.58
C LEU A 93 -6.90 7.08 -0.17
N ALA A 94 -7.17 8.01 -1.09
CA ALA A 94 -8.05 9.15 -0.84
C ALA A 94 -9.49 8.73 -0.52
N GLN A 95 -9.95 7.60 -1.07
CA GLN A 95 -11.28 7.03 -0.82
C GLN A 95 -11.36 6.18 0.45
N THR A 96 -10.25 5.97 1.17
CA THR A 96 -10.19 5.17 2.40
C THR A 96 -10.24 6.09 3.63
N PRO A 97 -11.38 6.24 4.34
CA PRO A 97 -11.49 7.18 5.45
C PRO A 97 -10.48 6.91 6.58
N GLN A 98 -10.17 5.63 6.83
CA GLN A 98 -9.22 5.22 7.86
C GLN A 98 -7.76 5.57 7.51
N ALA A 99 -7.48 5.85 6.24
CA ALA A 99 -6.15 6.25 5.77
C ALA A 99 -5.94 7.78 5.81
N ALA A 100 -6.98 8.58 6.05
CA ALA A 100 -6.90 10.05 5.99
C ALA A 100 -5.82 10.63 6.93
N GLY A 101 -5.73 10.11 8.16
CA GLY A 101 -4.66 10.51 9.09
C GLY A 101 -3.26 10.09 8.63
N LEU A 102 -3.14 8.92 8.00
CA LEU A 102 -1.86 8.44 7.46
C LEU A 102 -1.41 9.22 6.23
N ILE A 103 -2.35 9.69 5.40
CA ILE A 103 -2.06 10.55 4.24
C ILE A 103 -1.36 11.84 4.69
N GLN A 104 -1.78 12.44 5.81
CA GLN A 104 -1.13 13.64 6.35
C GLN A 104 0.31 13.40 6.81
N ALA A 105 0.58 12.21 7.36
CA ALA A 105 1.91 11.80 7.81
C ALA A 105 2.81 11.26 6.68
N THR A 106 2.27 11.16 5.46
CA THR A 106 2.98 10.63 4.31
C THR A 106 3.90 11.69 3.74
N GLN A 107 5.16 11.36 3.52
CA GLN A 107 6.11 12.26 2.86
C GLN A 107 6.15 12.01 1.36
N SER A 108 5.97 10.75 0.94
CA SER A 108 6.01 10.36 -0.46
C SER A 108 5.29 9.04 -0.71
N ILE A 109 4.66 8.93 -1.88
CA ILE A 109 4.10 7.67 -2.39
C ILE A 109 4.73 7.36 -3.75
N ASN A 110 4.92 6.07 -4.02
CA ASN A 110 5.25 5.57 -5.34
C ASN A 110 4.53 4.24 -5.59
N ALA A 111 4.07 4.06 -6.82
CA ALA A 111 3.75 2.75 -7.37
C ALA A 111 4.47 2.56 -8.71
N SER A 112 4.95 1.35 -8.94
CA SER A 112 5.68 0.96 -10.14
C SER A 112 5.31 -0.45 -10.60
N LEU A 113 5.46 -0.68 -11.90
CA LEU A 113 5.28 -1.99 -12.51
C LEU A 113 6.65 -2.49 -12.98
N GLU A 114 7.15 -3.56 -12.38
CA GLU A 114 8.40 -4.20 -12.80
C GLU A 114 8.15 -5.64 -13.21
N GLY A 115 8.28 -5.92 -14.52
CA GLY A 115 7.98 -7.24 -15.07
C GLY A 115 6.52 -7.61 -14.91
N ASP A 116 6.23 -8.65 -14.14
CA ASP A 116 4.89 -9.13 -13.78
C ASP A 116 4.44 -8.68 -12.38
N ARG A 117 5.22 -7.82 -11.70
CA ARG A 117 5.00 -7.44 -10.30
C ARG A 117 4.59 -5.98 -10.18
N LEU A 118 3.61 -5.76 -9.32
CA LEU A 118 3.27 -4.43 -8.80
C LEU A 118 4.11 -4.19 -7.54
N ARG A 119 4.76 -3.03 -7.47
CA ARG A 119 5.28 -2.47 -6.22
C ARG A 119 4.55 -1.19 -5.92
N ALA A 120 4.04 -1.07 -4.70
CA ALA A 120 3.47 0.17 -4.21
C ALA A 120 3.96 0.43 -2.80
N GLY A 121 4.18 1.68 -2.45
CA GLY A 121 4.58 2.00 -1.08
C GLY A 121 4.62 3.47 -0.77
N VAL A 122 4.72 3.72 0.52
CA VAL A 122 4.65 5.04 1.14
C VAL A 122 5.84 5.23 2.06
N VAL A 123 6.34 6.45 2.13
CA VAL A 123 7.25 6.87 3.18
C VAL A 123 6.45 7.72 4.14
N VAL A 124 6.40 7.30 5.39
CA VAL A 124 5.65 7.98 6.47
C VAL A 124 6.60 8.36 7.58
N ASN A 125 6.38 9.50 8.21
CA ASN A 125 7.05 9.81 9.47
C ASN A 125 6.15 9.39 10.63
N PRO A 126 6.57 8.42 11.47
CA PRO A 126 5.77 7.98 12.60
C PRO A 126 5.37 9.09 13.58
N ALA A 127 6.22 10.11 13.75
CA ALA A 127 5.94 11.24 14.63
C ALA A 127 4.84 12.16 14.10
N ASP A 128 4.61 12.16 12.79
CA ASP A 128 3.62 13.03 12.14
C ASP A 128 2.24 12.36 12.04
N ILE A 129 2.10 11.11 12.49
CA ILE A 129 0.83 10.38 12.45
C ILE A 129 -0.13 10.98 13.50
N PRO A 130 -1.28 11.54 13.10
CA PRO A 130 -2.26 12.08 14.03
C PRO A 130 -2.97 10.92 14.73
N THR A 131 -2.39 10.47 15.84
CA THR A 131 -2.86 9.24 16.52
C THR A 131 -4.30 9.32 17.01
N GLN A 132 -4.85 10.52 17.19
CA GLN A 132 -6.27 10.73 17.52
C GLN A 132 -7.24 10.38 16.38
N ASP A 133 -6.79 10.43 15.13
CA ASP A 133 -7.61 10.16 13.94
C ASP A 133 -7.55 8.69 13.53
N LEU A 134 -6.73 7.90 14.23
CA LEU A 134 -6.61 6.47 14.01
C LEU A 134 -7.69 5.70 14.77
N PRO A 135 -8.09 4.51 14.26
CA PRO A 135 -8.88 3.57 15.04
C PRO A 135 -8.21 3.27 16.41
N PRO A 136 -8.97 3.04 17.50
CA PRO A 136 -8.41 2.90 18.85
C PRO A 136 -7.34 1.82 19.03
N GLN A 137 -7.34 0.80 18.17
CA GLN A 137 -6.32 -0.25 18.16
C GLN A 137 -5.02 0.22 17.50
N ALA A 138 -5.12 0.91 16.37
CA ALA A 138 -3.99 1.51 15.67
C ALA A 138 -3.34 2.62 16.49
N GLN A 139 -4.13 3.45 17.18
CA GLN A 139 -3.63 4.46 18.11
C GLN A 139 -2.71 3.84 19.18
N ARG A 140 -3.19 2.79 19.88
CA ARG A 140 -2.42 2.11 20.93
C ARG A 140 -1.13 1.48 20.40
N ALA A 141 -1.17 0.94 19.19
CA ALA A 141 -0.01 0.34 18.55
C ALA A 141 1.09 1.35 18.24
N VAL A 142 0.71 2.47 17.62
CA VAL A 142 1.64 3.55 17.31
C VAL A 142 2.25 4.12 18.58
N GLN A 143 1.43 4.33 19.63
CA GLN A 143 1.94 4.80 20.92
C GLN A 143 2.88 3.79 21.59
N GLN A 144 2.53 2.52 21.63
CA GLN A 144 3.37 1.47 22.23
C GLN A 144 4.71 1.37 21.50
N ALA A 145 4.69 1.47 20.18
CA ALA A 145 5.87 1.46 19.35
C ALA A 145 6.83 2.63 19.64
N LEU A 146 6.30 3.86 19.59
CA LEU A 146 7.09 5.06 19.87
C LEU A 146 7.66 5.04 21.29
N ASN A 147 6.91 4.50 22.26
CA ASN A 147 7.40 4.32 23.64
C ASN A 147 8.47 3.24 23.75
N THR A 148 8.38 2.16 22.97
CA THR A 148 9.33 1.03 23.02
C THR A 148 10.64 1.36 22.31
N VAL A 149 10.55 2.09 21.19
CA VAL A 149 11.71 2.50 20.40
C VAL A 149 11.58 4.01 20.13
N PRO A 150 12.04 4.86 21.06
CA PRO A 150 11.90 6.32 20.97
C PRO A 150 12.45 6.92 19.67
N MET A 151 13.50 6.29 19.12
CA MET A 151 14.16 6.73 17.88
C MET A 151 13.26 6.59 16.62
N LEU A 152 12.11 5.89 16.71
CA LEU A 152 11.10 5.80 15.65
C LEU A 152 10.48 7.15 15.29
N GLY A 153 10.40 8.07 16.24
CA GLY A 153 9.89 9.42 15.94
C GLY A 153 10.86 10.27 15.12
N ASP A 154 12.15 9.92 15.08
CA ASP A 154 13.18 10.76 14.49
C ASP A 154 13.44 10.47 13.01
N ARG A 155 12.80 9.44 12.44
CA ARG A 155 13.12 8.94 11.10
C ARG A 155 11.89 8.53 10.31
N PRO A 156 11.83 8.90 9.02
CA PRO A 156 10.82 8.35 8.13
C PRO A 156 11.01 6.84 7.95
N LEU A 157 9.90 6.14 7.77
CA LEU A 157 9.81 4.71 7.52
C LEU A 157 9.17 4.47 6.17
N TYR A 158 9.79 3.60 5.39
CA TYR A 158 9.19 3.08 4.17
C TYR A 158 8.30 1.87 4.50
N LEU A 159 7.05 1.91 4.04
CA LEU A 159 6.09 0.82 4.08
C LEU A 159 5.67 0.49 2.65
N GLY A 160 5.89 -0.74 2.22
CA GLY A 160 5.62 -1.16 0.85
C GLY A 160 4.90 -2.49 0.76
N ILE A 161 4.34 -2.75 -0.41
CA ILE A 161 3.81 -4.02 -0.83
C ILE A 161 4.37 -4.35 -2.22
N GLU A 162 4.82 -5.58 -2.39
CA GLU A 162 5.27 -6.11 -3.67
C GLU A 162 4.55 -7.44 -3.93
N GLY A 163 3.92 -7.57 -5.08
CA GLY A 163 3.17 -8.80 -5.39
C GLY A 163 2.67 -8.85 -6.82
N ARG A 164 1.91 -9.91 -7.10
CA ARG A 164 1.24 -10.12 -8.39
C ARG A 164 -0.26 -10.11 -8.13
N PRO A 165 -0.86 -8.91 -8.06
CA PRO A 165 -2.26 -8.79 -7.73
C PRO A 165 -3.11 -9.42 -8.84
N ARG A 166 -4.22 -10.04 -8.44
CA ARG A 166 -5.20 -10.64 -9.35
C ARG A 166 -6.58 -10.13 -9.00
N ILE A 167 -7.51 -10.23 -9.94
CA ILE A 167 -8.93 -10.04 -9.64
C ILE A 167 -9.56 -11.42 -9.48
N GLU A 168 -10.19 -11.65 -8.33
CA GLU A 168 -11.03 -12.81 -8.08
C GLU A 168 -12.39 -12.33 -7.59
N ASN A 169 -13.47 -12.75 -8.24
CA ASN A 169 -14.84 -12.34 -7.89
C ASN A 169 -15.02 -10.82 -7.77
N GLY A 170 -14.41 -10.04 -8.67
CA GLY A 170 -14.48 -8.58 -8.67
C GLY A 170 -13.67 -7.90 -7.56
N ARG A 171 -12.85 -8.64 -6.82
CA ARG A 171 -12.00 -8.12 -5.75
C ARG A 171 -10.53 -8.31 -6.10
N LEU A 172 -9.70 -7.37 -5.69
CA LEU A 172 -8.26 -7.56 -5.71
C LEU A 172 -7.92 -8.73 -4.76
N VAL A 173 -6.96 -9.55 -5.13
CA VAL A 173 -6.44 -10.62 -4.29
C VAL A 173 -4.94 -10.61 -4.41
N LEU A 174 -4.28 -10.70 -3.25
CA LEU A 174 -2.84 -10.82 -3.14
C LEU A 174 -2.48 -12.29 -3.01
N ASP A 175 -1.56 -12.75 -3.83
CA ASP A 175 -1.10 -14.13 -3.78
C ASP A 175 -0.14 -14.39 -2.60
N HIS A 176 0.16 -15.66 -2.33
CA HIS A 176 1.12 -16.06 -1.30
C HIS A 176 2.55 -15.57 -1.55
N GLY A 177 2.87 -15.15 -2.78
CA GLY A 177 4.15 -14.56 -3.15
C GLY A 177 4.27 -13.08 -2.79
N THR A 178 3.17 -12.45 -2.37
CA THR A 178 3.13 -11.05 -1.95
C THR A 178 3.95 -10.82 -0.69
N ARG A 179 4.73 -9.74 -0.71
CA ARG A 179 5.63 -9.32 0.36
C ARG A 179 5.22 -7.95 0.88
N ILE A 180 5.17 -7.82 2.20
CA ILE A 180 5.09 -6.54 2.89
C ILE A 180 6.50 -6.10 3.22
N GLN A 181 6.83 -4.85 2.92
CA GLN A 181 8.17 -4.31 3.11
C GLN A 181 8.17 -3.20 4.15
N VAL A 182 9.14 -3.24 5.07
CA VAL A 182 9.43 -2.17 6.03
C VAL A 182 10.91 -1.82 5.91
N GLY A 183 11.22 -0.67 5.31
CA GLY A 183 12.58 -0.35 4.88
C GLY A 183 13.16 -1.44 3.97
N ARG A 184 14.24 -2.11 4.41
CA ARG A 184 14.86 -3.26 3.71
C ARG A 184 14.36 -4.63 4.17
N ILE A 185 13.43 -4.68 5.12
CA ILE A 185 12.89 -5.93 5.66
C ILE A 185 11.70 -6.35 4.81
N GLN A 186 11.73 -7.57 4.28
CA GLN A 186 10.61 -8.15 3.53
C GLN A 186 9.96 -9.26 4.36
N LEU A 187 8.64 -9.19 4.50
CA LEU A 187 7.80 -10.08 5.28
C LEU A 187 6.82 -10.78 4.36
N SER A 188 6.53 -12.07 4.59
CA SER A 188 5.35 -12.68 3.96
C SER A 188 4.06 -12.06 4.50
N LEU A 189 2.95 -12.19 3.77
CA LEU A 189 1.63 -11.80 4.31
C LEU A 189 1.33 -12.52 5.63
N ALA A 190 1.75 -13.78 5.80
CA ALA A 190 1.57 -14.53 7.03
C ALA A 190 2.39 -13.97 8.19
N ASP A 191 3.62 -13.53 7.93
CA ASP A 191 4.45 -12.85 8.94
C ASP A 191 3.83 -11.50 9.32
N ALA A 192 3.42 -10.72 8.33
CA ALA A 192 2.77 -9.43 8.56
C ALA A 192 1.46 -9.59 9.35
N ALA A 193 0.64 -10.59 9.03
CA ALA A 193 -0.57 -10.94 9.77
C ALA A 193 -0.24 -11.30 11.24
N ARG A 194 0.69 -12.23 11.47
CA ARG A 194 1.14 -12.61 12.82
C ARG A 194 1.66 -11.42 13.61
N LEU A 195 2.40 -10.55 12.95
CA LEU A 195 2.97 -9.37 13.58
C LEU A 195 1.88 -8.35 13.88
N THR A 196 1.01 -7.99 12.92
CA THR A 196 -0.05 -7.01 13.13
C THR A 196 -1.19 -7.48 14.04
N GLY A 197 -1.28 -8.78 14.28
CA GLY A 197 -2.42 -9.40 14.95
C GLY A 197 -3.67 -9.48 14.06
N LEU A 198 -3.57 -9.07 12.79
CA LEU A 198 -4.62 -9.25 11.80
C LEU A 198 -4.56 -10.68 11.26
N ASP A 199 -5.71 -11.24 10.91
CA ASP A 199 -5.72 -12.44 10.07
C ASP A 199 -5.51 -12.08 8.58
N LEU A 200 -5.23 -13.08 7.76
CA LEU A 200 -5.01 -12.89 6.33
C LEU A 200 -6.24 -12.32 5.61
N ALA A 201 -7.45 -12.65 6.08
CA ALA A 201 -8.69 -12.17 5.46
C ALA A 201 -8.88 -10.67 5.74
N GLN A 202 -8.60 -10.21 6.96
CA GLN A 202 -8.63 -8.81 7.36
C GLN A 202 -7.58 -7.96 6.62
N LEU A 203 -6.39 -8.52 6.43
CA LEU A 203 -5.33 -7.87 5.65
C LEU A 203 -5.74 -7.71 4.18
N ASN A 204 -6.31 -8.75 3.58
CA ASN A 204 -6.85 -8.69 2.22
C ASN A 204 -8.03 -7.71 2.11
N GLU A 205 -8.94 -7.70 3.09
CA GLU A 205 -10.09 -6.79 3.10
C GLU A 205 -9.62 -5.33 3.10
N THR A 206 -8.63 -4.99 3.92
CA THR A 206 -8.08 -3.63 4.02
C THR A 206 -7.49 -3.15 2.70
N ILE A 207 -6.91 -4.06 1.91
CA ILE A 207 -6.28 -3.75 0.62
C ILE A 207 -7.32 -3.66 -0.50
N ASN A 208 -8.45 -4.36 -0.36
CA ASN A 208 -9.51 -4.44 -1.36
C ASN A 208 -10.45 -3.24 -1.40
N LEU A 209 -10.38 -2.35 -0.41
CA LEU A 209 -11.24 -1.15 -0.32
C LEU A 209 -10.88 -0.06 -1.35
N ALA A 210 -9.81 -0.25 -2.13
CA ALA A 210 -9.16 0.80 -2.89
C ALA A 210 -9.51 0.86 -4.40
N LEU A 211 -10.22 -0.11 -4.98
CA LEU A 211 -10.56 -0.06 -6.41
C LEU A 211 -11.80 0.82 -6.65
N PRO A 212 -11.68 1.94 -7.41
CA PRO A 212 -12.82 2.80 -7.70
C PRO A 212 -13.89 2.00 -8.43
N GLN A 213 -15.11 1.95 -7.89
CA GLN A 213 -16.21 1.28 -8.56
C GLN A 213 -16.53 2.05 -9.85
N THR A 214 -16.29 1.39 -10.98
CA THR A 214 -16.76 1.83 -12.29
C THR A 214 -17.92 0.94 -12.68
N GLY A 215 -18.77 1.37 -13.61
CA GLY A 215 -19.87 0.55 -14.15
C GLY A 215 -19.42 -0.73 -14.90
N ILE A 216 -18.26 -1.27 -14.55
CA ILE A 216 -17.65 -2.49 -15.06
C ILE A 216 -17.49 -3.45 -13.90
N THR A 217 -17.86 -4.71 -14.12
CA THR A 217 -17.48 -5.79 -13.23
C THR A 217 -16.10 -6.30 -13.64
N LEU A 218 -15.10 -6.04 -12.82
CA LEU A 218 -13.73 -6.50 -13.04
C LEU A 218 -13.68 -8.03 -12.90
N ASP A 219 -12.97 -8.69 -13.80
CA ASP A 219 -12.78 -10.14 -13.75
C ASP A 219 -11.33 -10.58 -14.05
N GLY A 220 -10.45 -9.64 -14.37
CA GLY A 220 -9.03 -9.92 -14.55
C GLY A 220 -8.14 -8.71 -14.30
N LEU A 221 -6.96 -8.97 -13.76
CA LEU A 221 -5.83 -8.06 -13.74
C LEU A 221 -4.58 -8.87 -14.05
N GLU A 222 -3.80 -8.39 -15.00
CA GLU A 222 -2.53 -9.00 -15.38
C GLU A 222 -1.50 -7.91 -15.61
N VAL A 223 -0.27 -8.10 -15.15
CA VAL A 223 0.84 -7.19 -15.45
C VAL A 223 1.71 -7.86 -16.52
N ILE A 224 1.82 -7.23 -17.68
CA ILE A 224 2.53 -7.74 -18.85
C ILE A 224 3.45 -6.63 -19.37
N ASN A 225 4.75 -6.90 -19.48
CA ASN A 225 5.74 -5.97 -20.06
C ASN A 225 5.75 -4.57 -19.41
N GLY A 226 5.51 -4.46 -18.10
CA GLY A 226 5.49 -3.17 -17.40
C GLY A 226 4.18 -2.38 -17.56
N GLU A 227 3.15 -2.98 -18.14
CA GLU A 227 1.80 -2.43 -18.22
C GLU A 227 0.82 -3.34 -17.49
N ALA A 228 -0.18 -2.77 -16.82
CA ALA A 228 -1.25 -3.53 -16.21
C ALA A 228 -2.47 -3.56 -17.14
N VAL A 229 -2.97 -4.74 -17.47
CA VAL A 229 -4.17 -4.95 -18.26
C VAL A 229 -5.30 -5.32 -17.31
N LEU A 230 -6.22 -4.38 -17.13
CA LEU A 230 -7.43 -4.59 -16.36
C LEU A 230 -8.56 -5.07 -17.28
N ARG A 231 -9.22 -6.17 -16.93
CA ARG A 231 -10.28 -6.79 -17.74
C ARG A 231 -11.59 -6.79 -16.98
N GLY A 232 -12.69 -6.63 -17.73
CA GLY A 232 -14.01 -6.71 -17.15
C GLY A 232 -15.14 -6.79 -18.16
N VAL A 233 -16.36 -6.73 -17.61
CA VAL A 233 -17.62 -6.76 -18.36
C VAL A 233 -18.38 -5.47 -18.10
N ARG A 234 -18.84 -4.80 -19.17
CA ARG A 234 -19.70 -3.61 -19.07
C ARG A 234 -21.09 -4.04 -18.60
N ARG A 235 -21.63 -3.36 -17.59
CA ARG A 235 -23.04 -3.50 -17.20
C ARG A 235 -23.92 -2.49 -17.91
#